data_AF-A0A183GWT2-F1
#
_entry.id   AF-A0A183GWT2-F1
#
_cell.length_a   1.000
_cell.length_b   1.000
_cell.length_c   1.000
_cell.angle_alpha   90.00
_cell.angle_beta   90.00
_cell.angle_gamma   90.00
#
_symmetry.space_group_name_H-M   'P 1'
#
loop_
_entity.id
_entity.type
_entity.pdbx_description
1 polymer ?
#
loop_
_entity_poly.entity_id
_entity_poly.type
_entity_poly.pdbx_seq_one_letter_code
_entity_poly.pdbx_strand_id
1 'polypeptide(L)'
;MVQHSSPMLQKVLKRLDAPYGSCSDTFRPDPYIYEEHYSPEGCHRNCFQLKVLQQCGCGDPRFPLPNGDERPFCSAKSVADRKELLHYPSRDLLNYGGAFSIQDSAYRI
;
A
#
# COMPACT_ATOMS: atom_id res chain seq x y z
N MET A 1 30.74 8.06 23.48
CA MET A 1 29.32 7.91 23.16
C MET A 1 28.84 9.27 22.70
N VAL A 2 28.44 9.43 21.43
CA VAL A 2 27.94 10.71 20.91
C VAL A 2 26.42 10.71 21.08
N GLN A 3 25.89 11.58 21.93
CA GLN A 3 24.45 11.84 22.01
C GLN A 3 24.04 12.62 20.76
N HIS A 4 23.22 11.99 19.91
CA HIS A 4 22.53 12.68 18.83
C HIS A 4 21.15 13.09 19.35
N SER A 5 20.90 14.39 19.45
CA SER A 5 19.58 14.96 19.68
C SER A 5 19.02 15.49 18.37
N SER A 6 17.90 14.93 17.91
CA SER A 6 17.17 15.41 16.72
C SER A 6 15.88 16.10 17.17
N PRO A 7 15.80 17.44 17.17
CA PRO A 7 14.58 18.14 17.54
C PRO A 7 13.49 17.93 16.48
N MET A 8 12.30 17.51 16.90
CA MET A 8 11.15 17.27 16.03
C MET A 8 10.18 18.47 16.10
N LEU A 9 9.73 18.96 14.95
CA LEU A 9 8.65 19.95 14.85
C LEU A 9 7.43 19.29 14.21
N GLN A 10 6.31 19.28 14.92
CA GLN A 10 5.06 18.73 14.39
C GLN A 10 4.33 19.76 13.52
N LYS A 11 3.97 19.37 12.29
CA LYS A 11 3.09 20.12 11.41
C LYS A 11 1.89 19.26 11.05
N VAL A 12 0.68 19.78 11.26
CA VAL A 12 -0.57 19.09 10.94
C VAL A 12 -1.20 19.74 9.72
N LEU A 13 -1.48 18.94 8.69
CA LEU A 13 -2.20 19.35 7.49
C LEU A 13 -3.63 18.83 7.59
N LYS A 14 -4.63 19.69 7.37
CA LYS A 14 -6.02 19.29 7.15
C LYS A 14 -6.45 19.74 5.75
N ARG A 15 -7.01 18.82 4.98
CA ARG A 15 -7.57 19.12 3.65
C ARG A 15 -9.10 19.11 3.75
N LEU A 16 -9.73 19.89 2.88
CA LEU A 16 -11.18 19.87 2.74
C LEU A 16 -11.59 18.74 1.80
N ASP A 17 -12.69 18.07 2.15
CA ASP A 17 -13.35 17.09 1.29
C ASP A 17 -14.12 17.78 0.15
N ALA A 18 -14.90 17.03 -0.61
CA ALA A 18 -15.77 17.52 -1.65
C ALA A 18 -16.67 18.65 -1.14
N PRO A 19 -16.85 19.73 -1.92
CA PRO A 19 -16.44 19.91 -3.32
C PRO A 19 -15.03 20.50 -3.53
N TYR A 20 -14.27 20.75 -2.46
CA TYR A 20 -13.00 21.48 -2.54
C TYR A 20 -11.79 20.59 -2.82
N GLY A 21 -11.95 19.29 -2.59
CA GLY A 21 -10.98 18.25 -2.91
C GLY A 21 -11.67 16.90 -2.93
N SER A 22 -10.87 15.84 -3.02
CA SER A 22 -11.34 14.46 -2.90
C SER A 22 -10.71 13.76 -1.69
N CYS A 23 -10.10 14.51 -0.78
CA CYS A 23 -9.57 13.89 0.44
C CYS A 23 -10.72 13.49 1.36
N SER A 24 -10.85 12.20 1.66
CA SER A 24 -11.81 11.68 2.63
C SER A 24 -11.09 11.09 3.84
N ASP A 25 -11.44 11.59 5.03
CA ASP A 25 -10.95 11.06 6.33
C ASP A 25 -11.75 9.82 6.79
N THR A 26 -12.84 9.48 6.09
CA THR A 26 -13.73 8.34 6.44
C THR A 26 -13.52 7.12 5.57
N PHE A 27 -12.83 7.29 4.43
CA PHE A 27 -12.54 6.19 3.52
C PHE A 27 -11.45 5.26 4.09
N ARG A 28 -11.72 3.95 4.05
CA ARG A 28 -10.74 2.90 4.26
C ARG A 28 -11.12 1.72 3.38
N PRO A 29 -10.22 1.19 2.53
CA PRO A 29 -10.53 0.02 1.72
C PRO A 29 -10.73 -1.21 2.62
N ASP A 30 -11.54 -2.16 2.18
CA ASP A 30 -11.70 -3.46 2.83
C ASP A 30 -11.35 -4.56 1.82
N PRO A 31 -10.34 -5.41 2.08
CA PRO A 31 -9.47 -5.42 3.26
C PRO A 31 -8.43 -4.28 3.28
N TYR A 32 -8.03 -3.89 4.49
CA TYR A 32 -6.85 -3.05 4.74
C TYR A 32 -5.87 -3.79 5.65
N ILE A 33 -4.64 -3.98 5.17
CA ILE A 33 -3.61 -4.81 5.83
C ILE A 33 -3.02 -4.22 7.12
N TYR A 34 -3.38 -2.98 7.45
CA TYR A 34 -2.84 -2.22 8.57
C TYR A 34 -3.94 -1.98 9.63
N GLU A 35 -3.58 -1.92 10.90
CA GLU A 35 -4.53 -1.64 12.00
C GLU A 35 -4.67 -0.13 12.24
N GLU A 36 -3.63 0.65 11.95
CA GLU A 36 -3.59 2.09 12.18
C GLU A 36 -4.57 2.90 11.31
N HIS A 37 -4.64 4.21 11.53
CA HIS A 37 -5.43 5.12 10.70
C HIS A 37 -5.01 5.05 9.22
N TYR A 38 -5.98 5.26 8.34
CA TYR A 38 -5.73 5.30 6.90
C TYR A 38 -4.66 6.35 6.56
N SER A 39 -3.75 6.00 5.66
CA SER A 39 -2.79 6.93 5.07
C SER A 39 -2.67 6.66 3.56
N PRO A 40 -2.35 7.66 2.73
CA PRO A 40 -2.09 7.45 1.31
C PRO A 40 -0.98 6.42 1.06
N GLU A 41 0.10 6.43 1.85
CA GLU A 41 1.18 5.45 1.78
C GLU A 41 0.71 4.05 2.16
N GLY A 42 -0.12 3.94 3.21
CA GLY A 42 -0.74 2.68 3.61
C GLY A 42 -1.68 2.13 2.54
N CYS A 43 -2.43 2.97 1.84
CA CYS A 43 -3.26 2.58 0.70
C CYS A 43 -2.44 1.98 -0.45
N HIS A 44 -1.34 2.64 -0.83
CA HIS A 44 -0.44 2.13 -1.87
C HIS A 44 0.12 0.76 -1.51
N ARG A 45 0.57 0.58 -0.26
CA ARG A 45 1.11 -0.68 0.24
C ARG A 45 0.05 -1.77 0.34
N ASN A 46 -1.16 -1.41 0.78
CA ASN A 46 -2.32 -2.30 0.81
C ASN A 46 -2.64 -2.83 -0.60
N CYS A 47 -2.79 -1.95 -1.58
CA CYS A 47 -3.08 -2.32 -2.96
C CYS A 47 -1.99 -3.25 -3.53
N PHE A 48 -0.72 -2.91 -3.32
CA PHE A 48 0.40 -3.74 -3.73
C PHE A 48 0.29 -5.15 -3.13
N GLN A 49 0.10 -5.26 -1.82
CA GLN A 49 0.06 -6.55 -1.14
C GLN A 49 -1.12 -7.42 -1.59
N LEU A 50 -2.31 -6.83 -1.76
CA LEU A 50 -3.49 -7.57 -2.24
C LEU A 50 -3.30 -8.10 -3.67
N LYS A 51 -2.62 -7.34 -4.54
CA LYS A 51 -2.30 -7.79 -5.89
C LYS A 51 -1.24 -8.89 -5.90
N VAL A 52 -0.20 -8.77 -5.07
CA VAL A 52 0.81 -9.82 -4.88
C VAL A 52 0.15 -11.12 -4.40
N LEU A 53 -0.72 -11.02 -3.40
CA LEU A 53 -1.51 -12.14 -2.90
C LEU A 53 -2.38 -12.80 -3.97
N GLN A 54 -3.02 -12.00 -4.83
CA GLN A 54 -3.87 -12.48 -5.93
C GLN A 54 -3.06 -13.18 -7.03
N GLN A 55 -1.90 -12.64 -7.41
CA GLN A 55 -1.14 -13.10 -8.58
C GLN A 55 -0.13 -14.19 -8.22
N CYS A 56 0.58 -14.02 -7.11
CA CYS A 56 1.67 -14.91 -6.69
C CYS A 56 1.18 -16.03 -5.77
N GLY A 57 0.02 -15.87 -5.12
CA GLY A 57 -0.50 -16.81 -4.12
C GLY A 57 0.24 -16.77 -2.78
N CYS A 58 1.19 -15.86 -2.61
CA CYS A 58 1.95 -15.58 -1.40
C CYS A 58 1.98 -14.07 -1.14
N GLY A 59 2.25 -13.63 0.09
CA GLY A 59 2.39 -12.21 0.43
C GLY A 59 3.83 -11.71 0.38
N ASP A 60 4.06 -10.45 0.01
CA ASP A 60 5.39 -9.86 0.14
C ASP A 60 5.73 -9.69 1.63
N PRO A 61 6.86 -10.24 2.13
CA PRO A 61 7.21 -10.24 3.56
C PRO A 61 7.51 -8.86 4.14
N ARG A 62 7.60 -7.81 3.32
CA ARG A 62 7.79 -6.42 3.78
C ARG A 62 6.51 -5.78 4.29
N PHE A 63 5.35 -6.37 3.99
CA PHE A 63 4.04 -5.86 4.37
C PHE A 63 3.26 -6.93 5.16
N PRO A 64 2.40 -6.52 6.10
CA PRO A 64 1.50 -7.46 6.79
C PRO A 64 0.54 -8.15 5.81
N LEU A 65 -0.04 -9.26 6.25
CA LEU A 65 -1.13 -9.93 5.54
C LEU A 65 -2.48 -9.37 6.03
N PRO A 66 -3.55 -9.46 5.20
CA PRO A 66 -4.90 -9.20 5.67
C PRO A 66 -5.26 -10.07 6.87
N ASN A 67 -6.10 -9.54 7.77
CA ASN A 67 -6.57 -10.28 8.93
C ASN A 67 -7.26 -11.58 8.51
N GLY A 68 -6.82 -12.71 9.08
CA GLY A 68 -7.35 -14.04 8.77
C GLY A 68 -6.84 -14.66 7.47
N ASP A 69 -5.89 -14.03 6.78
CA ASP A 69 -5.23 -14.63 5.62
C ASP A 69 -4.16 -15.64 6.05
N GLU A 70 -4.33 -16.90 5.66
CA GLU A 70 -3.44 -18.01 6.03
C GLU A 70 -2.36 -18.29 4.97
N ARG A 71 -2.30 -17.50 3.89
CA ARG A 71 -1.29 -17.68 2.84
C ARG A 71 0.12 -17.44 3.38
N PRO A 72 1.13 -18.16 2.84
CA PRO A 72 2.50 -17.95 3.26
C PRO A 72 3.07 -16.65 2.68
N PHE A 73 4.15 -16.16 3.29
CA PHE A 73 4.98 -15.15 2.66
C PHE A 73 5.79 -15.73 1.50
N CYS A 74 6.00 -14.92 0.48
CA CYS A 74 6.87 -15.21 -0.64
C CYS A 74 8.31 -15.38 -0.14
N SER A 75 8.96 -16.45 -0.59
CA SER A 75 10.32 -16.77 -0.19
C SER A 75 11.33 -16.18 -1.16
N ALA A 76 12.22 -15.33 -0.64
CA ALA A 76 13.38 -14.85 -1.40
C ALA A 76 14.32 -15.99 -1.84
N LYS A 77 14.16 -17.23 -1.37
CA LYS A 77 14.93 -18.40 -1.82
C LYS A 77 14.28 -19.10 -3.02
N SER A 78 12.96 -18.97 -3.19
CA SER A 78 12.20 -19.53 -4.30
C SER A 78 12.49 -18.74 -5.58
N VAL A 79 12.90 -19.43 -6.65
CA VAL A 79 13.11 -18.81 -7.96
C VAL A 79 11.77 -18.31 -8.52
N ALA A 80 10.69 -19.04 -8.31
CA ALA A 80 9.36 -18.68 -8.76
C ALA A 80 8.90 -17.38 -8.09
N ASP A 81 8.88 -17.34 -6.75
CA ASP A 81 8.42 -16.19 -5.98
C ASP A 81 9.24 -14.94 -6.28
N ARG A 82 10.57 -15.07 -6.35
CA ARG A 82 11.46 -13.95 -6.73
C ARG A 82 11.13 -13.42 -8.11
N LYS A 83 10.91 -14.30 -9.08
CA LYS A 83 10.67 -13.89 -10.47
C LYS A 83 9.36 -13.11 -10.57
N GLU A 84 8.29 -13.58 -9.94
CA GLU A 84 6.99 -12.91 -9.96
C GLU A 84 7.03 -11.54 -9.26
N LEU A 85 7.62 -11.47 -8.05
CA LEU A 85 7.76 -10.21 -7.31
C LEU A 85 8.62 -9.17 -8.06
N LEU A 86 9.68 -9.59 -8.74
CA LEU A 86 10.60 -8.70 -9.46
C LEU A 86 10.07 -8.26 -10.83
N HIS A 87 9.11 -8.97 -11.44
CA HIS A 87 8.47 -8.55 -12.69
C HIS A 87 7.29 -7.60 -12.45
N TYR A 88 6.77 -7.55 -11.23
CA TYR A 88 5.66 -6.69 -10.84
C TYR A 88 5.93 -5.15 -10.88
N PRO A 89 7.14 -4.58 -11.10
CA PRO A 89 7.26 -3.15 -11.24
C PRO A 89 7.21 -2.63 -12.69
N SER A 90 6.97 -3.43 -13.73
CA SER A 90 7.20 -2.96 -15.11
C SER A 90 5.97 -2.75 -16.00
N ARG A 91 4.77 -3.21 -15.63
CA ARG A 91 3.57 -3.01 -16.47
C ARG A 91 2.60 -1.96 -15.96
N ASP A 92 2.57 -1.72 -14.65
CA ASP A 92 1.67 -0.72 -14.05
C ASP A 92 2.40 0.52 -13.49
N LEU A 93 3.69 0.45 -13.14
CA LEU A 93 4.43 1.61 -12.56
C LEU A 93 4.73 2.77 -13.52
N LEU A 94 4.62 2.56 -14.83
CA LEU A 94 4.87 3.60 -15.83
C LEU A 94 3.72 4.61 -15.98
N ASN A 95 2.58 4.40 -15.31
CA ASN A 95 1.44 5.32 -15.29
C ASN A 95 1.26 6.01 -13.92
N TYR A 96 2.30 6.09 -13.10
CA TYR A 96 2.19 6.60 -11.72
C TYR A 96 2.17 8.13 -11.60
N GLY A 97 2.18 8.82 -12.74
CA GLY A 97 1.87 10.25 -12.87
C GLY A 97 0.48 10.56 -13.45
N GLY A 98 -0.33 9.55 -13.77
CA GLY A 98 -1.67 9.74 -14.32
C GLY A 98 -2.30 8.43 -14.76
N ALA A 99 -3.52 8.15 -14.29
CA ALA A 99 -4.39 7.05 -14.72
C ALA A 99 -4.00 5.62 -14.28
N PHE A 100 -4.22 5.32 -12.99
CA PHE A 100 -4.89 4.07 -12.63
C PHE A 100 -6.38 4.28 -12.94
N SER A 101 -6.95 3.48 -13.84
CA SER A 101 -8.30 3.70 -14.36
C SER A 101 -9.34 3.81 -13.24
N ILE A 102 -10.14 4.88 -13.35
CA ILE A 102 -11.25 5.30 -12.50
C ILE A 102 -12.44 4.32 -12.64
N GLN A 103 -12.20 3.03 -12.46
CA GLN A 103 -13.23 1.98 -12.51
C GLN A 103 -13.05 0.91 -11.43
N ASP A 104 -11.89 0.79 -10.80
CA ASP A 104 -11.76 -0.01 -9.59
C ASP A 104 -12.23 0.81 -8.38
N SER A 105 -13.34 0.37 -7.78
CA SER A 105 -14.03 1.01 -6.64
C SER A 105 -13.17 1.18 -5.37
N ALA A 106 -11.91 0.74 -5.39
CA ALA A 106 -10.96 0.77 -4.27
C ALA A 106 -10.15 2.08 -4.18
N TYR A 107 -10.33 3.04 -5.10
CA TYR A 107 -9.49 4.26 -5.19
C TYR A 107 -10.25 5.59 -5.24
N ARG A 108 -11.46 5.65 -4.65
CA ARG A 108 -12.06 6.94 -4.32
C ARG A 108 -11.34 7.54 -3.10
N ILE A 109 -10.18 8.14 -3.37
CA ILE A 109 -9.73 9.34 -2.69
C ILE A 109 -10.53 10.44 -3.36
#